data_AF-A0A950ZVF0-F1
#
_entry.id   AF-A0A950ZVF0-F1
#
_cell.length_a   1.000
_cell.length_b   1.000
_cell.length_c   1.000
_cell.angle_alpha   90.00
_cell.angle_beta   90.00
_cell.angle_gamma   90.00
#
_symmetry.space_group_name_H-M   'P 1'
#
loop_
_entity.id
_entity.type
_entity.pdbx_description
1 polymer ?
#
loop_
_entity_poly.entity_id
_entity_poly.type
_entity_poly.pdbx_seq_one_letter_code
_entity_poly.pdbx_strand_id
1 'polypeptide(L)'
;MSAKLTPEQLDELRAIDSPTIANAIEYFKARPRVAGYCGSNVRLLTDTPGTMLGFAVTCKGDSTTEDKDRREHTELYRAIAALAPLPAVVVIGDDGDASKLHL
;
A
#
# COMPACT_ATOMS: atom_id res chain seq x y z
N MET A 1 -20.34 4.78 2.72
CA MET A 1 -19.85 3.39 2.76
C MET A 1 -19.37 3.04 1.36
N SER A 2 -18.11 2.62 1.20
CA SER A 2 -17.62 2.19 -0.12
C SER A 2 -18.30 0.88 -0.49
N ALA A 3 -18.93 0.82 -1.67
CA ALA A 3 -19.33 -0.46 -2.25
C ALA A 3 -18.07 -1.35 -2.36
N LYS A 4 -18.17 -2.61 -1.93
CA LYS A 4 -17.09 -3.58 -2.09
C LYS A 4 -17.00 -3.94 -3.58
N LEU A 5 -15.81 -3.85 -4.15
CA LEU A 5 -15.56 -4.24 -5.54
C LEU A 5 -15.82 -5.73 -5.72
N THR A 6 -16.37 -6.13 -6.87
CA THR A 6 -16.50 -7.55 -7.23
C THR A 6 -15.15 -8.13 -7.67
N PRO A 7 -14.98 -9.47 -7.66
CA PRO A 7 -13.78 -10.11 -8.19
C PRO A 7 -13.49 -9.70 -9.65
N GLU A 8 -14.52 -9.59 -10.48
CA GLU A 8 -14.39 -9.20 -11.89
C GLU A 8 -13.85 -7.77 -12.02
N GLN A 9 -14.34 -6.83 -11.20
CA GLN A 9 -13.83 -5.47 -11.17
C GLN A 9 -12.36 -5.41 -10.69
N LEU A 10 -11.98 -6.30 -9.76
CA LEU A 10 -10.58 -6.40 -9.33
C LEU A 10 -9.68 -6.94 -10.46
N ASP A 11 -10.17 -7.89 -11.25
CA ASP A 11 -9.42 -8.42 -12.39
C ASP A 11 -9.30 -7.39 -13.52
N GLU A 12 -10.35 -6.62 -13.80
CA GLU A 12 -10.31 -5.48 -14.74
C GLU A 12 -9.29 -4.43 -14.29
N LEU A 13 -9.30 -4.05 -13.00
CA LEU A 13 -8.32 -3.10 -12.45
C LEU A 13 -6.89 -3.64 -12.53
N ARG A 14 -6.68 -4.95 -12.34
CA ARG A 14 -5.34 -5.57 -12.39
C ARG A 14 -4.73 -5.53 -13.79
N ALA A 15 -5.55 -5.43 -14.84
CA ALA A 15 -5.11 -5.34 -16.23
C ALA A 15 -4.62 -3.92 -16.62
N ILE A 16 -4.82 -2.92 -15.76
CA ILE A 16 -4.45 -1.51 -16.03
C ILE A 16 -3.15 -1.18 -15.28
N ASP A 17 -2.20 -0.53 -15.96
CA ASP A 17 -0.96 -0.09 -15.33
C ASP A 17 -1.15 1.10 -14.37
N SER A 18 -0.21 1.27 -13.43
CA SER A 18 -0.30 2.32 -12.41
C SER A 18 -0.23 3.75 -12.97
N PRO A 19 0.55 4.09 -14.02
CA PRO A 19 0.46 5.40 -14.66
C PRO A 19 -0.93 5.72 -15.22
N THR A 20 -1.60 4.75 -15.84
CA THR A 20 -2.94 4.92 -16.40
C THR A 20 -3.98 5.15 -15.31
N ILE A 21 -3.89 4.43 -14.18
CA ILE A 21 -4.73 4.66 -13.01
C ILE A 21 -4.49 6.07 -12.42
N ALA A 22 -3.23 6.51 -12.32
CA ALA A 22 -2.91 7.86 -11.84
C ALA A 22 -3.52 8.95 -12.73
N ASN A 23 -3.38 8.81 -14.06
CA ASN A 23 -3.99 9.70 -15.03
C ASN A 23 -5.52 9.75 -14.90
N ALA A 24 -6.17 8.60 -14.71
CA ALA A 24 -7.62 8.52 -14.52
C ALA A 24 -8.07 9.25 -13.24
N ILE A 25 -7.37 9.05 -12.12
CA ILE A 25 -7.64 9.74 -10.85
C ILE A 25 -7.57 11.27 -11.03
N GLU A 26 -6.59 11.76 -11.79
CA GLU A 26 -6.47 13.18 -12.11
C GLU A 26 -7.61 13.67 -13.01
N TYR A 27 -7.91 12.92 -14.07
CA TYR A 27 -8.97 13.25 -15.03
C TYR A 27 -10.34 13.36 -14.36
N PHE A 28 -10.67 12.39 -13.50
CA PHE A 28 -11.92 12.39 -12.74
C PHE A 28 -11.90 13.32 -11.51
N LYS A 29 -10.78 14.00 -11.24
CA LYS A 29 -10.60 14.86 -10.06
C LYS A 29 -10.94 14.15 -8.74
N ALA A 30 -10.66 12.85 -8.67
CA ALA A 30 -11.01 12.03 -7.51
C ALA A 30 -10.18 12.38 -6.27
N ARG A 31 -8.97 12.95 -6.45
CA ARG A 31 -8.14 13.51 -5.38
C ARG A 31 -7.16 14.58 -5.90
N PRO A 32 -6.52 15.39 -5.02
CA PRO A 32 -5.49 16.34 -5.42
C PRO A 32 -4.28 15.68 -6.09
N ARG A 33 -3.66 16.35 -7.08
CA ARG A 33 -2.50 15.83 -7.83
C ARG A 33 -1.29 15.50 -6.97
N VAL A 34 -1.10 16.22 -5.87
CA VAL A 34 0.02 16.05 -4.95
C VAL A 34 -0.25 15.00 -3.87
N ALA A 35 -1.47 14.45 -3.81
CA ALA A 35 -1.81 13.42 -2.83
C ALA A 35 -1.38 12.04 -3.35
N GLY A 36 -0.99 11.16 -2.42
CA GLY A 36 -0.69 9.73 -2.59
C GLY A 36 0.40 9.39 -3.63
N TYR A 37 1.39 10.27 -3.74
CA TYR A 37 2.68 9.95 -4.33
C TYR A 37 3.37 8.85 -3.52
N CYS A 38 3.78 7.78 -4.18
CA CYS A 38 4.68 6.78 -3.63
C CYS A 38 6.11 7.20 -4.01
N GLY A 39 6.99 7.41 -3.03
CA GLY A 39 8.36 7.86 -3.28
C GLY A 39 9.10 6.96 -4.27
N SER A 40 10.01 7.53 -5.07
CA SER A 40 10.81 6.79 -6.07
C SER A 40 11.73 5.70 -5.49
N ASN A 41 11.84 5.64 -4.17
CA ASN A 41 12.61 4.63 -3.45
C ASN A 41 11.85 3.32 -3.28
N VAL A 42 10.53 3.31 -3.49
CA VAL A 42 9.74 2.07 -3.47
C VAL A 42 9.93 1.36 -4.80
N ARG A 43 10.53 0.16 -4.74
CA ARG A 43 10.88 -0.65 -5.91
C ARG A 43 10.38 -2.07 -5.75
N LEU A 44 10.05 -2.71 -6.86
CA LEU A 44 9.75 -4.14 -6.88
C LEU A 44 11.04 -4.91 -6.58
N LEU A 45 11.01 -5.75 -5.54
CA LEU A 45 12.16 -6.57 -5.13
C LEU A 45 12.02 -8.05 -5.54
N THR A 46 10.88 -8.43 -6.12
CA THR A 46 10.58 -9.80 -6.53
C THR A 46 10.47 -9.88 -8.05
N ASP A 47 10.60 -11.07 -8.62
CA ASP A 47 10.39 -11.32 -10.06
C ASP A 47 8.91 -11.63 -10.38
N THR A 48 7.98 -10.98 -9.67
CA THR A 48 6.55 -11.28 -9.79
C THR A 48 6.00 -10.65 -11.07
N PRO A 49 5.45 -11.45 -12.01
CA PRO A 49 4.86 -10.91 -13.22
C PRO A 49 3.53 -10.20 -12.92
N GLY A 50 3.32 -9.03 -13.54
CA GLY A 50 2.05 -8.31 -13.53
C GLY A 50 1.87 -7.28 -12.40
N THR A 51 0.68 -6.67 -12.36
CA THR A 51 0.33 -5.61 -11.41
C THR A 51 -0.16 -6.18 -10.09
N MET A 52 0.45 -5.78 -8.97
CA MET A 52 -0.09 -6.05 -7.64
C MET A 52 -1.27 -5.11 -7.34
N LEU A 53 -2.41 -5.68 -6.94
CA LEU A 53 -3.63 -4.95 -6.59
C LEU A 53 -4.22 -5.49 -5.30
N GLY A 54 -4.68 -4.61 -4.41
CA GLY A 54 -5.48 -4.99 -3.25
C GLY A 54 -5.85 -3.80 -2.36
N PHE A 55 -6.62 -4.11 -1.32
CA PHE A 55 -7.06 -3.12 -0.34
C PHE A 55 -5.92 -2.79 0.62
N ALA A 56 -5.67 -1.49 0.83
CA ALA A 56 -4.58 -1.04 1.68
C ALA A 56 -4.85 -1.33 3.16
N VAL A 57 -3.92 -2.01 3.82
CA VAL A 57 -3.80 -2.08 5.29
C VAL A 57 -2.61 -1.23 5.67
N THR A 58 -2.85 -0.10 6.32
CA THR A 58 -1.81 0.88 6.61
C THR A 58 -1.30 0.74 8.05
N CYS A 59 0.02 0.78 8.24
CA CYS A 59 0.63 0.92 9.55
C CYS A 59 1.86 1.85 9.51
N LYS A 60 2.34 2.20 10.70
CA LYS A 60 3.65 2.82 10.90
C LYS A 60 4.66 1.75 11.30
N GLY A 61 5.93 1.99 11.00
CA GLY A 61 6.99 1.06 11.32
C GLY A 61 8.33 1.76 11.37
N ASP A 62 9.02 1.63 12.49
CA ASP A 62 10.35 2.16 12.71
C ASP A 62 11.33 0.98 12.80
N SER A 63 12.35 0.97 11.93
CA SER A 63 13.42 -0.05 11.93
C SER A 63 14.78 0.49 12.40
N THR A 64 14.79 1.68 12.99
CA THR A 64 15.99 2.48 13.33
C THR A 64 16.23 2.66 14.83
N THR A 65 15.20 2.42 15.65
CA THR A 65 15.29 2.36 17.13
C THR A 65 15.47 0.92 17.61
N GLU A 66 16.47 0.70 18.47
CA GLU A 66 16.74 -0.59 19.12
C GLU A 66 15.74 -0.89 20.25
N ASP A 67 15.69 -2.13 20.72
CA ASP A 67 14.92 -2.59 21.89
C ASP A 67 13.41 -2.23 21.89
N LYS A 68 12.82 -2.14 20.70
CA LYS A 68 11.38 -1.92 20.55
C LYS A 68 10.54 -3.06 21.10
N ASP A 69 9.37 -2.66 21.60
CA ASP A 69 8.30 -3.60 21.91
C ASP A 69 7.76 -4.26 20.64
N ARG A 70 8.08 -5.53 20.46
CA ARG A 70 7.69 -6.33 19.27
C ARG A 70 6.18 -6.60 19.16
N ARG A 71 5.36 -6.13 20.10
CA ARG A 71 3.89 -6.32 20.09
C ARG A 71 3.18 -5.68 18.89
N GLU A 72 3.80 -4.71 18.21
CA GLU A 72 3.23 -3.98 17.07
C GLU A 72 2.78 -4.88 15.90
N HIS A 73 3.41 -6.05 15.73
CA HIS A 73 3.05 -6.96 14.62
C HIS A 73 1.68 -7.63 14.84
N THR A 74 1.22 -7.79 16.09
CA THR A 74 -0.03 -8.50 16.40
C THR A 74 -1.24 -7.72 15.89
N GLU A 75 -1.25 -6.40 16.05
CA GLU A 75 -2.35 -5.55 15.58
C GLU A 75 -2.39 -5.47 14.05
N LEU A 76 -1.23 -5.45 13.38
CA LEU A 76 -1.17 -5.54 11.93
C LEU A 76 -1.82 -6.84 11.42
N TYR A 77 -1.49 -7.99 12.01
CA TYR A 77 -2.09 -9.27 11.60
C TYR A 77 -3.60 -9.32 11.87
N ARG A 78 -4.07 -8.76 12.99
CA ARG A 78 -5.50 -8.62 13.27
C ARG A 78 -6.20 -7.76 12.21
N ALA A 79 -5.58 -6.65 11.79
CA ALA A 79 -6.11 -5.76 10.76
C ALA A 79 -6.19 -6.45 9.39
N ILE A 80 -5.17 -7.22 9.01
CA ILE A 80 -5.17 -8.03 7.78
C ILE A 80 -6.30 -9.08 7.83
N ALA A 81 -6.43 -9.80 8.95
CA ALA A 81 -7.47 -10.82 9.12
C ALA A 81 -8.90 -10.24 9.05
N ALA A 82 -9.08 -8.99 9.48
CA ALA A 82 -10.37 -8.29 9.46
C ALA A 82 -10.76 -7.71 8.08
N LEU A 83 -9.84 -7.62 7.11
CA LEU A 83 -10.03 -6.82 5.89
C LEU A 83 -11.04 -7.40 4.88
N ALA A 84 -11.50 -8.64 5.02
CA ALA A 84 -12.30 -9.36 4.02
C ALA A 84 -13.29 -8.46 3.21
N PRO A 85 -13.18 -8.39 1.87
CA PRO A 85 -12.51 -9.35 0.99
C PRO A 85 -11.00 -9.07 0.74
N LEU A 86 -10.26 -10.15 0.52
CA LEU A 86 -8.91 -10.14 -0.04
C LEU A 86 -8.95 -9.76 -1.54
N PRO A 87 -7.84 -9.31 -2.14
CA PRO A 87 -6.46 -9.26 -1.63
C PRO A 87 -6.16 -8.04 -0.75
N ALA A 88 -5.30 -8.22 0.25
CA ALA A 88 -4.76 -7.16 1.12
C ALA A 88 -3.36 -6.74 0.66
N VAL A 89 -3.08 -5.44 0.67
CA VAL A 89 -1.75 -4.87 0.44
C VAL A 89 -1.34 -4.09 1.68
N VAL A 90 -0.28 -4.53 2.36
CA VAL A 90 0.25 -3.82 3.53
C VAL A 90 1.08 -2.65 3.05
N VAL A 91 0.76 -1.45 3.55
CA VAL A 91 1.50 -0.22 3.27
C VAL A 91 2.09 0.29 4.58
N ILE A 92 3.41 0.20 4.71
CA ILE A 92 4.14 0.64 5.90
C ILE A 92 4.67 2.04 5.62
N GLY A 93 4.24 3.02 6.41
CA GLY A 93 4.87 4.33 6.43
C GLY A 93 6.01 4.32 7.42
N ASP A 94 7.25 4.43 6.93
CA ASP A 94 8.42 4.57 7.81
C ASP A 94 8.31 5.86 8.64
N ASP A 95 8.52 5.73 9.94
CA ASP A 95 8.59 6.82 10.91
C ASP A 95 9.81 6.73 11.83
N GLY A 96 10.80 5.91 11.44
CA GLY A 96 12.10 5.87 12.10
C GLY A 96 12.95 7.13 11.87
N ASP A 97 14.10 7.15 12.54
CA ASP A 97 15.13 8.17 12.41
C ASP A 97 15.76 8.13 11.01
N ALA A 98 15.35 9.08 10.16
CA ALA A 98 15.85 9.21 8.80
C ALA A 98 17.38 9.41 8.70
N SER A 99 18.04 9.88 9.77
CA SER A 99 19.50 10.03 9.77
C SER A 99 20.25 8.70 9.74
N LYS A 100 19.57 7.59 10.08
CA LYS A 100 20.13 6.23 10.06
C LYS A 100 19.86 5.48 8.75
N LEU A 101 19.10 6.07 7.82
CA LEU A 101 18.85 5.49 6.50
C LEU A 101 20.03 5.81 5.57
N HIS A 102 20.86 4.81 5.27
CA HIS A 102 21.91 4.89 4.26
C HIS A 102 21.39 4.33 2.91
N LEU A 103 20.52 5.10 2.25
CA LEU A 103 19.91 4.75 0.95
C LEU A 103 20.73 5.29 -0.23
#